data_AF-A0A3B9USY5-F1
#
_entry.id   AF-A0A3B9USY5-F1
#
_cell.length_a   1.000
_cell.length_b   1.000
_cell.length_c   1.000
_cell.angle_alpha   90.00
_cell.angle_beta   90.00
_cell.angle_gamma   90.00
#
_symmetry.space_group_name_H-M   'P 1'
#
loop_
_entity.id
_entity.type
_entity.pdbx_description
1 polymer ?
#
loop_
_entity_poly.entity_id
_entity_poly.type
_entity_poly.pdbx_seq_one_letter_code
_entity_poly.pdbx_strand_id
1 'polypeptide(L)' 'MGLLTFKGGIHPPHGKHLTENSAIERLLPKGDLVFPMSQHIGGECKPIVNKGDRVFVG' A
#
# COMPACT_ATOMS: atom_id res chain seq x y z
N MET A 1 -11.12 -1.86 29.21
CA MET A 1 -11.69 -1.63 27.86
C MET A 1 -13.20 -1.62 27.99
N GLY A 2 -13.88 -0.52 27.66
CA GLY A 2 -15.33 -0.40 27.80
C GLY A 2 -16.10 -1.16 26.73
N LEU A 3 -17.34 -1.59 27.04
CA LEU A 3 -18.22 -2.25 26.08
C LEU A 3 -18.51 -1.31 24.89
N LEU A 4 -18.39 -1.84 23.68
CA LEU A 4 -18.80 -1.14 22.46
C LEU A 4 -20.33 -0.98 22.43
N THR A 5 -20.82 0.20 22.05
CA THR A 5 -22.23 0.60 22.10
C THR A 5 -23.07 0.12 20.91
N PHE A 6 -22.48 -0.62 19.97
CA PHE A 6 -23.16 -1.08 18.75
C PHE A 6 -23.05 -2.60 18.58
N LYS A 7 -24.11 -3.22 18.04
CA LYS A 7 -24.15 -4.66 17.69
C LYS A 7 -23.69 -4.84 16.23
N GLY A 8 -22.44 -5.25 16.00
CA GLY A 8 -21.89 -5.54 14.67
C GLY A 8 -20.98 -4.45 14.09
N GLY A 9 -20.37 -4.65 12.93
CA GLY A 9 -19.52 -3.64 12.30
C GLY A 9 -20.32 -2.59 11.52
N ILE A 10 -19.72 -1.41 11.31
CA ILE A 10 -20.19 -0.44 10.30
C ILE A 10 -19.72 -0.88 8.91
N HIS A 11 -20.46 -0.52 7.86
CA HIS A 11 -20.05 -0.70 6.46
C HIS A 11 -19.77 0.68 5.84
N PRO A 12 -18.55 1.24 6.00
CA PRO A 12 -18.24 2.54 5.45
C PRO A 12 -18.31 2.54 3.91
N PRO A 13 -18.57 3.69 3.28
CA PRO A 13 -18.49 3.82 1.84
C PRO A 13 -17.11 3.41 1.31
N HIS A 14 -17.09 2.55 0.29
CA HIS A 14 -15.85 1.98 -0.27
C HIS A 14 -15.09 2.91 -1.24
N GLY A 15 -15.62 4.10 -1.55
CA GLY A 15 -14.94 5.09 -2.42
C GLY A 15 -14.75 4.70 -3.90
N LYS A 16 -15.24 3.54 -4.35
CA LYS A 16 -15.04 3.02 -5.72
C LYS A 16 -15.47 3.97 -6.83
N HIS A 17 -16.52 4.76 -6.61
CA HIS A 17 -17.02 5.76 -7.55
C HIS A 17 -15.98 6.84 -7.92
N LEU A 18 -14.95 7.03 -7.10
CA LEU A 18 -13.89 8.00 -7.38
C LEU A 18 -13.02 7.63 -8.60
N THR A 19 -12.95 6.35 -8.94
CA THR A 19 -12.04 5.85 -9.99
C THR A 19 -12.70 4.87 -10.96
N GLU A 20 -14.01 4.61 -10.84
CA GLU A 20 -14.70 3.59 -11.63
C GLU A 20 -14.68 3.80 -13.15
N ASN A 21 -14.52 5.05 -13.60
CA ASN A 21 -14.45 5.41 -15.02
C ASN A 21 -13.01 5.69 -15.49
N SER A 22 -12.01 5.51 -14.63
CA SER A 22 -10.61 5.74 -14.99
C SER A 22 -10.08 4.62 -15.89
N ALA A 23 -9.33 4.98 -16.93
CA ALA A 23 -8.66 4.01 -17.78
C ALA A 23 -7.58 3.24 -17.00
N ILE A 24 -7.37 1.97 -17.36
CA ILE A 24 -6.25 1.18 -16.83
C ILE A 24 -4.98 1.59 -17.57
N GLU A 25 -3.95 1.96 -16.81
CA GLU A 25 -2.68 2.42 -17.35
C GLU A 25 -1.50 1.55 -16.89
N ARG A 26 -0.46 1.45 -17.72
CA ARG A 26 0.81 0.85 -17.31
C ARG A 26 1.65 1.88 -16.57
N LEU A 27 1.86 1.65 -15.27
CA LEU A 27 2.80 2.42 -14.48
C LEU A 27 4.23 1.93 -14.77
N LEU A 28 4.99 2.73 -15.51
CA LEU A 28 6.43 2.51 -15.67
C LEU A 28 7.20 3.30 -14.60
N PRO A 29 8.20 2.70 -13.94
CA PRO A 29 9.07 3.41 -13.00
C PRO A 29 9.77 4.58 -13.71
N LYS A 30 9.61 5.79 -13.19
CA LYS A 30 10.25 7.01 -13.70
C LYS A 30 10.89 7.76 -12.54
N GLY A 31 12.12 8.25 -12.74
CA GLY A 31 12.86 9.00 -11.72
C GLY A 31 13.17 8.17 -10.47
N ASP A 32 13.31 8.86 -9.34
CA ASP A 32 13.53 8.24 -8.05
C ASP A 32 12.22 7.66 -7.51
N LEU A 33 12.28 6.41 -7.04
CA LEU A 33 11.16 5.71 -6.43
C LEU A 33 11.42 5.49 -4.95
N VAL A 34 10.40 5.73 -4.14
CA VAL A 34 10.46 5.53 -2.70
C VAL A 34 9.50 4.41 -2.33
N PHE A 35 10.06 3.32 -1.79
CA PHE A 35 9.30 2.18 -1.29
C PHE A 35 9.42 2.14 0.24
N PRO A 36 8.37 2.52 0.98
CA PRO A 36 8.40 2.41 2.43
C PRO A 36 8.51 0.93 2.83
N MET A 37 9.38 0.62 3.79
CA MET A 37 9.46 -0.73 4.36
C MET A 37 8.29 -1.03 5.31
N SER A 38 7.55 0.00 5.73
CA SER A 38 6.29 -0.15 6.46
C SER A 38 5.13 0.13 5.51
N GLN A 39 4.62 -0.92 4.87
CA GLN A 39 3.45 -0.86 3.97
C GLN A 39 2.18 -1.49 4.58
N HIS A 40 2.31 -2.19 5.71
CA HIS A 40 1.20 -2.86 6.38
C HIS A 40 1.49 -3.04 7.87
N ILE A 41 0.45 -3.39 8.64
CA ILE A 41 0.51 -3.70 10.09
C ILE A 41 1.15 -5.06 10.42
N GLY A 42 1.66 -5.79 9.43
CA GLY A 42 2.30 -7.09 9.63
C GLY A 42 3.78 -6.97 9.98
N GLY A 43 4.50 -8.07 9.81
CA GLY A 43 5.90 -8.19 10.22
C GLY A 43 6.85 -7.23 9.50
N GLU A 44 8.03 -7.06 10.09
CA GLU A 44 9.08 -6.18 9.57
C GLU A 44 9.48 -6.56 8.13
N CYS A 45 9.43 -5.60 7.21
CA CYS A 45 10.01 -5.75 5.88
C CYS A 45 11.50 -5.36 5.95
N LYS A 46 12.39 -6.36 5.94
CA LYS A 46 13.84 -6.14 5.96
C LYS A 46 14.37 -6.04 4.52
N PRO A 47 15.04 -4.95 4.15
CA PRO A 47 15.71 -4.85 2.85
C PRO A 47 16.75 -5.98 2.69
N ILE A 48 16.82 -6.55 1.49
CA ILE A 48 17.84 -7.54 1.12
C ILE A 48 19.05 -6.92 0.40
N VAL A 49 19.08 -5.58 0.30
CA VAL A 49 20.13 -4.80 -0.37
C VAL A 49 20.57 -3.65 0.54
N ASN A 50 21.80 -3.19 0.35
CA ASN A 50 22.40 -2.06 1.05
C ASN A 50 22.50 -0.82 0.15
N LYS A 51 22.76 0.33 0.79
CA LYS A 51 22.97 1.60 0.06
C LYS A 51 24.16 1.45 -0.89
N GLY A 52 23.93 1.73 -2.16
CA GLY A 52 24.95 1.69 -3.21
C GLY A 52 25.03 0.35 -3.96
N ASP A 53 24.27 -0.67 -3.52
CA ASP A 53 24.22 -1.94 -4.23
C ASP A 53 23.61 -1.76 -5.61
N ARG A 54 24.27 -2.35 -6.62
CA ARG A 54 23.72 -2.43 -7.98
C ARG A 54 22.75 -3.61 -8.06
N VAL A 55 21.53 -3.33 -8.47
CA VAL A 55 20.49 -4.34 -8.70
C VAL A 55 20.15 -4.45 -10.18
N PHE A 56 19.72 -5.64 -10.61
CA PHE A 56 19.21 -5.87 -11.96
C PHE A 56 17.68 -5.80 -11.96
N VAL A 57 17.10 -5.49 -13.12
CA VAL A 57 15.66 -5.70 -13.36
C VAL A 57 15.37 -7.20 -13.34
N GLY A 58 14.31 -7.59 -12.64
CA GLY A 58 13.69 -8.92 -12.69
C GLY A 58 12.45 -8.89 -13.56
#